data_AF-A0A9X1ZK92-F1
#
_entry.id   AF-A0A9X1ZK92-F1
#
_cell.length_a   1.000
_cell.length_b   1.000
_cell.length_c   1.000
_cell.angle_alpha   90.00
_cell.angle_beta   90.00
_cell.angle_gamma   90.00
#
_symmetry.space_group_name_H-M   'P 1'
#
loop_
_entity.id
_entity.type
_entity.pdbx_description
1 polymer ?
#
loop_
_entity_poly.entity_id
_entity_poly.type
_entity_poly.pdbx_seq_one_letter_code
_entity_poly.pdbx_strand_id
1 'polypeptide(L)'
;MEHRWQIAFSAGLLAAIWAGVADVYNLVTWVGFLGCSTFFAQTQAGFKGMIMAMSTNMSGVFWGWLIIAGSGFLGSAIVSYALTGIITAVMCLQASYKGLAFIPGTFIGCCITFALNADIGTIIPPLLLGAGLGYTMSLLTGQLIAISQKWQSNCQSNQNIEPAE
;
A
#
# COMPACT_ATOMS: atom_id res chain seq x y z
N MET A 1 -17.56 -13.22 8.95
CA MET A 1 -17.03 -12.17 8.06
C MET A 1 -18.05 -11.03 7.99
N GLU A 2 -18.23 -10.30 9.09
CA GLU A 2 -19.08 -9.11 9.12
C GLU A 2 -18.42 -7.97 8.31
N HIS A 3 -19.23 -7.12 7.68
CA HIS A 3 -18.84 -5.87 7.01
C HIS A 3 -18.23 -5.91 5.58
N ARG A 4 -18.45 -6.99 4.81
CA ARG A 4 -17.92 -7.12 3.41
C ARG A 4 -18.41 -6.01 2.46
N TRP A 5 -19.65 -5.56 2.63
CA TRP A 5 -20.25 -4.53 1.79
C TRP A 5 -19.57 -3.17 1.97
N GLN A 6 -19.27 -2.79 3.21
CA GLN A 6 -18.61 -1.54 3.55
C GLN A 6 -17.19 -1.50 2.97
N ILE A 7 -16.46 -2.60 3.06
CA ILE A 7 -15.11 -2.75 2.50
C ILE A 7 -15.18 -2.66 0.97
N ALA A 8 -16.07 -3.42 0.32
CA ALA A 8 -16.20 -3.41 -1.13
C ALA A 8 -16.55 -2.03 -1.69
N PHE A 9 -17.50 -1.34 -1.04
CA PHE A 9 -17.90 0.01 -1.44
C PHE A 9 -16.77 1.02 -1.30
N SER A 10 -16.14 1.07 -0.12
CA SER A 10 -15.03 2.01 0.13
C SER A 10 -13.82 1.75 -0.78
N ALA A 11 -13.47 0.48 -1.02
CA ALA A 11 -12.41 0.11 -1.93
C ALA A 11 -12.74 0.48 -3.39
N GLY A 12 -13.95 0.17 -3.87
CA GLY A 12 -14.37 0.50 -5.24
C GLY A 12 -14.40 2.01 -5.51
N LEU A 13 -14.96 2.78 -4.57
CA LEU A 13 -15.05 4.24 -4.69
C LEU A 13 -13.65 4.89 -4.75
N LEU A 14 -12.76 4.56 -3.81
CA LEU A 14 -11.43 5.14 -3.80
C LEU A 14 -10.56 4.63 -4.94
N ALA A 15 -10.77 3.41 -5.44
CA ALA A 15 -10.10 2.92 -6.64
C ALA A 15 -10.50 3.73 -7.88
N ALA A 16 -11.78 4.07 -8.04
CA ALA A 16 -12.26 4.91 -9.13
C ALA A 16 -11.68 6.34 -9.03
N ILE A 17 -11.66 6.92 -7.83
CA ILE A 17 -11.05 8.23 -7.59
C ILE A 17 -9.55 8.18 -7.91
N TRP A 18 -8.84 7.15 -7.46
CA TRP A 18 -7.41 6.99 -7.75
C TRP A 18 -7.14 6.88 -9.26
N ALA A 19 -7.93 6.10 -9.98
CA ALA A 19 -7.78 5.98 -11.44
C ALA A 19 -7.92 7.34 -12.13
N GLY A 20 -8.92 8.15 -11.74
CA GLY A 20 -9.10 9.50 -12.27
C GLY A 20 -7.96 10.46 -11.89
N VAL A 21 -7.48 10.41 -10.64
CA VAL A 21 -6.32 11.20 -10.20
C VAL A 21 -5.07 10.80 -10.98
N ALA A 22 -4.81 9.50 -11.12
CA ALA A 22 -3.66 9.00 -11.84
C ALA A 22 -3.67 9.43 -13.31
N ASP A 23 -4.84 9.42 -13.96
CA ASP A 23 -5.01 9.89 -15.33
C ASP A 23 -4.69 11.39 -15.48
N VAL A 24 -5.29 12.24 -14.63
CA VAL A 24 -5.09 13.71 -14.67
C VAL A 24 -3.64 14.11 -14.43
N TYR A 25 -2.96 13.44 -13.50
CA TYR A 25 -1.57 13.74 -13.14
C TYR A 25 -0.53 12.91 -13.91
N ASN A 26 -0.95 12.09 -14.90
CA ASN A 26 -0.09 11.17 -15.66
C ASN A 26 0.75 10.25 -14.75
N LEU A 27 0.17 9.79 -13.65
CA LEU A 27 0.79 8.87 -12.71
C LEU A 27 0.56 7.42 -13.10
N VAL A 28 1.49 6.54 -12.72
CA VAL A 28 1.36 5.11 -13.00
C VAL A 28 0.32 4.48 -12.07
N THR A 29 -0.90 4.26 -12.57
CA THR A 29 -2.05 3.81 -11.76
C THR A 29 -1.78 2.52 -10.98
N TRP A 30 -1.15 1.53 -11.62
CA TRP A 30 -0.86 0.24 -10.98
C TRP A 30 0.15 0.35 -9.84
N VAL A 31 1.10 1.30 -9.91
CA VAL A 31 2.07 1.55 -8.83
C VAL A 31 1.34 2.03 -7.57
N GLY A 32 0.34 2.90 -7.73
CA GLY A 32 -0.49 3.31 -6.60
C GLY A 32 -1.33 2.19 -6.02
N PHE A 33 -1.85 1.27 -6.84
CA PHE A 33 -2.56 0.10 -6.33
C PHE A 33 -1.64 -0.84 -5.53
N LEU A 34 -0.38 -0.98 -5.93
CA LEU A 34 0.61 -1.72 -5.14
C LEU A 34 0.94 -1.00 -3.83
N GLY A 35 1.11 0.32 -3.85
CA GLY A 35 1.24 1.13 -2.63
C GLY A 35 0.07 0.94 -1.68
N CYS A 36 -1.16 0.95 -2.20
CA CYS A 36 -2.37 0.67 -1.43
C CYS A 36 -2.36 -0.75 -0.84
N SER A 37 -1.98 -1.74 -1.64
CA SER A 37 -1.88 -3.14 -1.22
C SER A 37 -0.85 -3.32 -0.09
N THR A 38 0.27 -2.58 -0.14
CA THR A 38 1.29 -2.63 0.92
C THR A 38 0.75 -2.11 2.25
N PHE A 39 -0.12 -1.11 2.25
CA PHE A 39 -0.79 -0.63 3.45
C PHE A 39 -1.76 -1.66 4.05
N PHE A 40 -2.45 -2.44 3.23
CA PHE A 40 -3.35 -3.48 3.75
C PHE A 40 -2.61 -4.75 4.19
N ALA A 41 -1.44 -5.01 3.62
CA ALA A 41 -0.65 -6.21 3.92
C ALA A 41 0.29 -6.05 5.14
N GLN A 42 0.59 -4.82 5.55
CA GLN A 42 1.42 -4.57 6.72
C GLN A 42 0.69 -4.85 8.06
N THR A 43 1.44 -5.05 9.13
CA THR A 43 0.95 -5.62 10.40
C THR A 43 0.45 -4.59 11.43
N GLN A 44 0.67 -3.31 11.21
CA GLN A 44 0.31 -2.21 12.11
C GLN A 44 -1.00 -1.54 11.69
N ALA A 45 -1.82 -1.12 12.64
CA ALA A 45 -3.05 -0.40 12.31
C ALA A 45 -2.81 1.11 12.09
N GLY A 46 -3.68 1.72 11.28
CA GLY A 46 -3.81 3.17 11.16
C GLY A 46 -2.57 3.87 10.59
N PHE A 47 -2.33 5.10 11.06
CA PHE A 47 -1.27 5.98 10.52
C PHE A 47 0.13 5.36 10.62
N LYS A 48 0.41 4.62 11.69
CA LYS A 48 1.70 3.93 11.85
C LYS A 48 1.92 2.87 10.77
N GLY A 49 0.86 2.17 10.37
CA GLY A 49 0.91 1.23 9.25
C GLY A 49 1.16 1.90 7.90
N MET A 50 0.59 3.09 7.69
CA MET A 50 0.86 3.91 6.50
C MET A 50 2.33 4.31 6.42
N ILE A 51 2.90 4.84 7.50
CA ILE A 51 4.32 5.22 7.54
C ILE A 51 5.22 3.99 7.36
N MET A 52 4.88 2.85 7.97
CA MET A 52 5.60 1.60 7.75
C MET A 52 5.59 1.22 6.27
N ALA A 53 4.41 1.13 5.64
CA ALA A 53 4.26 0.80 4.23
C ALA A 53 5.06 1.75 3.32
N MET A 54 4.92 3.06 3.51
CA MET A 54 5.68 4.08 2.78
C MET A 54 7.19 3.89 2.96
N SER A 55 7.66 3.72 4.20
CA SER A 55 9.10 3.57 4.48
C SER A 55 9.69 2.28 3.88
N THR A 56 8.96 1.17 3.93
CA THR A 56 9.41 -0.10 3.34
C THR A 56 9.42 -0.03 1.82
N ASN A 57 8.41 0.60 1.22
CA ASN A 57 8.34 0.80 -0.22
C ASN A 57 9.48 1.69 -0.70
N MET A 58 9.73 2.81 -0.01
CA MET A 58 10.83 3.74 -0.32
C MET A 58 12.20 3.08 -0.17
N SER A 59 12.39 2.27 0.86
CA SER A 59 13.60 1.46 1.00
C SER A 59 13.74 0.48 -0.17
N GLY A 60 12.65 -0.17 -0.58
CA GLY A 60 12.64 -1.02 -1.77
C GLY A 60 13.08 -0.29 -3.03
N VAL A 61 12.57 0.92 -3.23
CA VAL A 61 12.96 1.77 -4.36
C VAL A 61 14.45 2.10 -4.32
N PHE A 62 14.98 2.44 -3.14
CA PHE A 62 16.42 2.67 -2.96
C PHE A 62 17.26 1.44 -3.33
N TRP A 63 16.89 0.25 -2.85
CA TRP A 63 17.61 -0.99 -3.15
C TRP A 63 17.51 -1.39 -4.64
N GLY A 64 16.35 -1.23 -5.25
CA GLY A 64 16.16 -1.48 -6.69
C GLY A 64 17.00 -0.52 -7.54
N TRP A 65 17.02 0.77 -7.18
CA TRP A 65 17.85 1.77 -7.83
C TRP A 65 19.34 1.41 -7.72
N LEU A 66 19.79 0.98 -6.53
CA LEU A 66 21.17 0.58 -6.29
C LEU A 66 21.56 -0.66 -7.11
N ILE A 67 20.66 -1.63 -7.28
CA ILE A 67 20.89 -2.80 -8.16
C ILE A 67 21.01 -2.37 -9.62
N ILE A 68 20.12 -1.52 -10.13
CA ILE A 68 20.18 -1.04 -11.52
C ILE A 68 21.47 -0.25 -11.76
N ALA A 69 21.77 0.71 -10.88
CA ALA A 69 22.97 1.53 -10.98
C ALA A 69 24.24 0.66 -10.92
N GLY A 70 24.34 -0.21 -9.91
CA GLY A 70 25.50 -1.12 -9.76
C GLY A 70 25.66 -2.08 -10.94
N SER A 71 24.56 -2.61 -11.47
CA SER A 71 24.58 -3.49 -12.64
C SER A 71 25.06 -2.76 -13.91
N GLY A 72 24.70 -1.47 -14.05
CA GLY A 72 25.16 -0.63 -15.15
C GLY A 72 26.67 -0.37 -15.15
N PHE A 73 27.29 -0.25 -13.98
CA PHE A 73 28.74 -0.03 -13.86
C PHE A 73 29.58 -1.29 -14.04
N LEU A 74 29.05 -2.46 -13.68
CA LEU A 74 29.83 -3.69 -13.57
C LEU A 74 29.87 -4.52 -14.86
N GLY A 75 28.99 -4.23 -15.84
CA GLY A 75 29.05 -4.73 -17.23
C GLY A 75 28.98 -6.24 -17.45
N SER A 76 28.97 -7.05 -16.38
CA SER A 76 29.00 -8.51 -16.41
C SER A 76 27.77 -9.10 -15.75
N ALA A 77 27.04 -9.96 -16.47
CA ALA A 77 25.79 -10.56 -16.02
C ALA A 77 25.93 -11.33 -14.69
N ILE A 78 27.04 -12.04 -14.50
CA ILE A 78 27.28 -12.82 -13.28
C ILE A 78 27.41 -11.92 -12.04
N VAL A 79 28.01 -10.73 -12.22
CA VAL A 79 28.20 -9.76 -11.15
C VAL A 79 26.86 -9.12 -10.79
N SER A 80 26.01 -8.84 -11.78
CA SER A 80 24.65 -8.32 -11.54
C SER A 80 23.77 -9.32 -10.77
N TYR A 81 23.91 -10.63 -11.04
CA TYR A 81 23.20 -11.67 -10.28
C TYR A 81 23.71 -11.74 -8.84
N ALA A 82 25.02 -11.70 -8.63
CA ALA A 82 25.62 -11.68 -7.31
C ALA A 82 25.17 -10.44 -6.51
N LEU A 83 25.22 -9.26 -7.14
CA LEU A 83 24.75 -8.01 -6.54
C LEU A 83 23.28 -8.10 -6.13
N THR A 84 22.41 -8.59 -7.02
CA THR A 84 20.99 -8.78 -6.73
C THR A 84 20.79 -9.70 -5.52
N GLY A 85 21.53 -10.80 -5.44
CA GLY A 85 21.49 -11.72 -4.30
C GLY A 85 21.95 -11.07 -2.99
N ILE A 86 23.06 -10.32 -3.02
CA ILE A 86 23.59 -9.61 -1.84
C ILE A 86 22.58 -8.56 -1.36
N ILE A 87 22.08 -7.72 -2.26
CA ILE A 87 21.12 -6.66 -1.90
C ILE A 87 19.81 -7.25 -1.38
N THR A 88 19.33 -8.35 -1.97
CA THR A 88 18.15 -9.06 -1.47
C THR A 88 18.37 -9.58 -0.05
N ALA A 89 19.55 -10.13 0.25
CA ALA A 89 19.89 -10.56 1.61
C ALA A 89 19.91 -9.37 2.59
N VAL A 90 20.46 -8.22 2.18
CA VAL A 90 20.46 -6.99 2.97
C VAL A 90 19.04 -6.46 3.21
N MET A 91 18.16 -6.51 2.20
CA MET A 91 16.74 -6.15 2.35
C MET A 91 16.05 -6.98 3.43
N CYS A 92 16.35 -8.28 3.51
CA CYS A 92 15.83 -9.16 4.55
C CYS A 92 16.42 -8.83 5.93
N LEU A 93 17.73 -8.55 6.03
CA LEU A 93 18.39 -8.17 7.29
C LEU A 93 17.89 -6.82 7.82
N GLN A 94 17.58 -5.89 6.93
CA GLN A 94 17.03 -4.57 7.25
C GLN A 94 15.69 -4.67 8.00
N ALA A 95 14.94 -5.76 7.85
CA ALA A 95 13.70 -5.96 8.58
C ALA A 95 13.88 -6.08 10.11
N SER A 96 15.11 -6.21 10.59
CA SER A 96 15.43 -6.07 12.02
C SER A 96 15.08 -4.68 12.59
N TYR A 97 15.01 -3.64 11.75
CA TYR A 97 14.55 -2.32 12.14
C TYR A 97 13.02 -2.25 12.18
N LYS A 98 12.45 -1.87 13.33
CA LYS A 98 10.98 -1.85 13.56
C LYS A 98 10.18 -1.05 12.52
N GLY A 99 10.77 -0.02 11.91
CA GLY A 99 10.11 0.77 10.87
C GLY A 99 10.05 0.06 9.52
N LEU A 100 11.01 -0.81 9.23
CA LEU A 100 11.17 -1.48 7.94
C LEU A 100 10.93 -3.00 8.03
N ALA A 101 10.26 -3.44 9.09
CA ALA A 101 10.01 -4.86 9.37
C ALA A 101 9.07 -5.53 8.34
N PHE A 102 8.34 -4.74 7.54
CA PHE A 102 7.46 -5.26 6.50
C PHE A 102 8.24 -5.56 5.20
N ILE A 103 8.95 -6.69 5.21
CA ILE A 103 9.76 -7.20 4.08
C ILE A 103 9.03 -7.15 2.73
N PRO A 104 7.75 -7.59 2.60
CA PRO A 104 7.08 -7.59 1.31
C PRO A 104 6.98 -6.20 0.68
N GLY A 105 6.86 -5.13 1.48
CA GLY A 105 6.85 -3.75 0.97
C GLY A 105 8.17 -3.36 0.31
N THR A 106 9.29 -3.78 0.89
CA THR A 106 10.63 -3.55 0.32
C THR A 106 10.81 -4.30 -1.00
N PHE A 107 10.30 -5.54 -1.12
CA PHE A 107 10.30 -6.24 -2.39
C PHE A 107 9.42 -5.57 -3.44
N ILE A 108 8.22 -5.11 -3.08
CA ILE A 108 7.31 -4.42 -4.00
C ILE A 108 7.96 -3.14 -4.54
N GLY A 109 8.55 -2.31 -3.68
CA GLY A 109 9.27 -1.10 -4.11
C GLY A 109 10.44 -1.39 -5.05
N CYS A 110 11.19 -2.46 -4.77
CA CYS A 110 12.31 -2.90 -5.60
C CYS A 110 11.83 -3.37 -6.98
N CYS A 111 10.80 -4.22 -7.03
CA CYS A 111 10.19 -4.71 -8.27
C CYS A 111 9.61 -3.59 -9.13
N ILE A 112 8.95 -2.61 -8.52
CA ILE A 112 8.43 -1.43 -9.22
C ILE A 112 9.58 -0.66 -9.88
N THR A 113 10.70 -0.53 -9.18
CA THR A 113 11.89 0.16 -9.70
C THR A 113 12.49 -0.57 -10.89
N PHE A 114 12.52 -1.91 -10.88
CA PHE A 114 12.90 -2.69 -12.05
C PHE A 114 11.92 -2.51 -13.22
N ALA A 115 10.62 -2.55 -12.95
CA ALA A 115 9.59 -2.40 -13.98
C ALA A 115 9.62 -1.03 -14.68
N LEU A 116 10.00 0.01 -13.94
CA LEU A 116 10.06 1.40 -14.44
C LEU A 116 11.49 1.89 -14.69
N ASN A 117 12.46 0.98 -14.85
CA ASN A 117 13.86 1.31 -15.18
C ASN A 117 14.49 2.39 -14.28
N ALA A 118 14.18 2.37 -12.99
CA ALA A 118 14.65 3.38 -12.03
C ALA A 118 14.27 4.83 -12.35
N ASP A 119 13.16 5.06 -13.06
CA ASP A 119 12.56 6.39 -13.16
C ASP A 119 11.88 6.78 -11.85
N ILE A 120 12.68 7.29 -10.93
CA ILE A 120 12.26 7.64 -9.57
C ILE A 120 11.12 8.67 -9.56
N GLY A 121 11.08 9.55 -10.58
CA GLY A 121 10.06 10.59 -10.71
C GLY A 121 8.66 10.02 -10.96
N THR A 122 8.56 8.91 -11.69
CA THR A 122 7.28 8.23 -11.96
C THR A 122 6.94 7.17 -10.90
N ILE A 123 7.93 6.70 -10.13
CA ILE A 123 7.73 5.68 -9.08
C ILE A 123 7.25 6.30 -7.76
N ILE A 124 7.97 7.28 -7.21
CA ILE A 124 7.76 7.76 -5.84
C ILE A 124 6.35 8.36 -5.65
N PRO A 125 5.88 9.30 -6.49
CA PRO A 125 4.61 9.96 -6.25
C PRO A 125 3.41 8.99 -6.19
N PRO A 126 3.19 8.07 -7.16
CA PRO A 126 2.07 7.16 -7.07
C PRO A 126 2.23 6.13 -5.94
N LEU A 127 3.45 5.72 -5.60
CA LEU A 127 3.69 4.75 -4.55
C LEU A 127 3.32 5.30 -3.16
N LEU A 128 3.68 6.56 -2.88
CA LEU A 128 3.31 7.24 -1.64
C LEU A 128 1.82 7.57 -1.60
N LEU A 129 1.27 8.12 -2.68
CA LEU A 129 -0.16 8.41 -2.76
C LEU A 129 -1.00 7.15 -2.62
N GLY A 130 -0.56 6.03 -3.21
CA GLY A 130 -1.18 4.72 -3.07
C GLY A 130 -1.26 4.24 -1.62
N ALA A 131 -0.17 4.34 -0.86
CA ALA A 131 -0.18 3.99 0.56
C ALA A 131 -1.11 4.92 1.37
N GLY A 132 -1.14 6.22 1.04
CA GLY A 132 -2.08 7.18 1.61
C GLY A 132 -3.54 6.85 1.29
N LEU A 133 -3.82 6.39 0.07
CA LEU A 133 -5.14 5.93 -0.34
C LEU A 133 -5.59 4.68 0.44
N GLY A 134 -4.69 3.75 0.70
CA GLY A 134 -4.99 2.61 1.57
C GLY A 134 -5.44 3.07 2.97
N TYR A 135 -4.75 4.06 3.53
CA TYR A 135 -5.11 4.64 4.82
C TYR A 135 -6.48 5.33 4.79
N THR A 136 -6.78 6.13 3.76
CA THR A 136 -8.10 6.78 3.63
C THR A 136 -9.22 5.78 3.36
N MET A 137 -8.96 4.70 2.63
CA MET A 137 -9.88 3.57 2.48
C MET A 137 -10.24 2.98 3.84
N SER A 138 -9.23 2.67 4.66
CA SER A 138 -9.46 2.10 5.99
C SER A 138 -10.28 3.02 6.90
N LEU A 139 -10.02 4.34 6.86
CA LEU A 139 -10.79 5.32 7.61
C LEU A 139 -12.25 5.39 7.13
N LEU A 140 -12.47 5.42 5.81
CA LEU A 140 -13.81 5.44 5.21
C LEU A 140 -14.60 4.18 5.58
N THR A 141 -13.97 3.01 5.51
CA THR A 141 -14.61 1.75 5.93
C THR A 141 -15.04 1.82 7.39
N GLY A 142 -14.19 2.32 8.29
CA GLY A 142 -14.50 2.45 9.71
C GLY A 142 -15.70 3.36 9.98
N GLN A 143 -15.79 4.49 9.27
CA GLN A 143 -16.95 5.39 9.37
C GLN A 143 -18.24 4.71 8.86
N LEU A 144 -18.16 3.99 7.75
CA LEU A 144 -19.32 3.26 7.18
C LEU A 144 -19.83 2.18 8.13
N ILE A 145 -18.93 1.45 8.80
CA ILE A 145 -19.29 0.44 9.79
C ILE A 145 -19.99 1.10 10.99
N ALA A 146 -19.43 2.20 11.52
CA ALA A 146 -20.01 2.92 12.66
C ALA A 146 -21.42 3.44 12.34
N ILE A 147 -21.64 3.97 11.12
CA ILE A 147 -22.96 4.42 10.67
C ILE A 147 -23.92 3.23 10.56
N SER A 148 -23.49 2.13 9.93
CA SER A 148 -24.30 0.92 9.78
C SER A 148 -24.75 0.34 11.12
N GLN A 149 -23.85 0.31 12.11
CA GLN A 149 -24.16 -0.17 13.47
C GLN A 149 -25.17 0.74 14.18
N LYS A 150 -24.97 2.07 14.12
CA LYS A 150 -25.93 3.04 14.67
C LYS A 150 -27.32 2.90 14.06
N TRP A 151 -27.39 2.63 12.76
CA TRP A 151 -28.66 2.44 12.07
C TRP A 151 -29.37 1.17 12.52
N GLN A 152 -28.64 0.05 12.66
CA GLN A 152 -29.19 -1.20 13.19
C GLN A 152 -29.69 -1.06 14.64
N SER A 153 -28.93 -0.39 15.51
CA SER A 153 -29.37 -0.14 16.89
C SER A 153 -30.62 0.73 16.98
N ASN A 154 -30.75 1.73 16.11
CA ASN A 154 -31.93 2.60 16.07
C ASN A 154 -33.17 1.85 15.56
N CYS A 155 -33.02 0.97 14.56
CA CYS A 155 -34.13 0.14 14.07
C CYS A 155 -34.62 -0.86 15.13
N GLN A 156 -33.70 -1.48 15.89
CA GLN A 156 -34.05 -2.39 16.99
C GLN A 156 -34.73 -1.65 18.16
N SER A 157 -34.26 -0.44 18.48
CA SER A 157 -34.92 0.44 19.46
C SER A 157 -36.36 0.76 19.05
N ASN A 158 -36.62 1.07 17.77
CA ASN A 158 -37.95 1.47 17.32
C ASN A 158 -38.96 0.32 17.32
N GLN A 159 -38.53 -0.92 17.07
CA GLN A 159 -39.42 -2.10 17.11
C GLN A 159 -39.86 -2.51 18.52
N ASN A 160 -39.13 -2.08 19.56
CA ASN A 160 -39.49 -2.37 20.96
C ASN A 160 -40.48 -1.34 21.56
N ILE A 161 -40.89 -0.32 20.79
CA ILE A 161 -41.74 0.78 21.25
C ILE A 161 -43.17 0.69 20.66
N GLU A 162 -43.41 -0.13 19.63
CA GLU A 162 -44.77 -0.45 19.19
C GLU A 162 -45.44 -1.41 20.20
N PRO A 163 -46.52 -1.01 20.89
CA PRO A 163 -47.26 -1.93 21.74
C PRO A 163 -47.91 -3.00 20.86
N ALA A 164 -47.82 -4.25 21.32
CA ALA A 164 -48.58 -5.36 20.76
C ALA A 164 -50.08 -5.06 20.94
N GLU A 165 -50.73 -4.61 19.86
CA GLU A 165 -52.20 -4.59 19.73
C GLU A 165 -52.75 -6.00 19.48
#